data_AF-A0A1H6XEJ1-F1
#
_entry.id   AF-A0A1H6XEJ1-F1
#
_cell.length_a   1.000
_cell.length_b   1.000
_cell.length_c   1.000
_cell.angle_alpha   90.00
_cell.angle_beta   90.00
_cell.angle_gamma   90.00
#
_symmetry.space_group_name_H-M   'P 1'
#
loop_
_entity.id
_entity.type
_entity.pdbx_description
1 polymer ?
#
loop_
_entity_poly.entity_id
_entity_poly.type
_entity_poly.pdbx_seq_one_letter_code
_entity_poly.pdbx_strand_id
1 'polypeptide(L)'
;MWRDIKQLYADSAAFAQALPILFSIPMLIEFAQHVVEIDIGFYRHGLTAAAAFDQRRLALGFAKVLALLLPGYWFVRFIASRRDAGFAKRIERPAATLFAVQFGLQAMFQWLALFGPPFGITLGLGPRLSNYAQLAATIGVSVIGVYLSAWLVAWPLGNPRIGPLRSIAIMAGSFWRTVGYMVAGTVPLMSLHYLLGYGALGRPEPLVWAMMAVDALVVGVLALTTSGAVYLGARHASERRNVDLTGRAKAAEFGR
;
A
#
# COMPACT_ATOMS: atom_id res chain seq x y z
N MET A 1 -13.99 3.89 14.93
CA MET A 1 -12.53 3.77 14.71
C MET A 1 -11.99 2.45 15.22
N TRP A 2 -11.96 2.15 16.53
CA TRP A 2 -11.39 0.89 17.03
C TRP A 2 -12.06 -0.37 16.45
N ARG A 3 -13.40 -0.40 16.37
CA ARG A 3 -14.13 -1.49 15.71
C ARG A 3 -13.74 -1.66 14.24
N ASP A 4 -13.60 -0.55 13.51
CA ASP A 4 -13.17 -0.58 12.10
C ASP A 4 -11.74 -1.11 11.95
N ILE A 5 -10.84 -0.76 12.88
CA ILE A 5 -9.46 -1.25 12.89
C ILE A 5 -9.44 -2.76 13.15
N LYS A 6 -10.19 -3.26 14.15
CA LYS A 6 -10.31 -4.72 14.35
C LYS A 6 -10.85 -5.42 13.11
N GLN A 7 -11.86 -4.81 12.48
CA GLN A 7 -12.46 -5.33 11.25
C GLN A 7 -11.45 -5.37 10.11
N LEU A 8 -10.60 -4.35 9.95
CA LEU A 8 -9.53 -4.31 8.94
C LEU A 8 -8.58 -5.52 9.04
N TYR A 9 -8.10 -5.82 10.24
CA TYR A 9 -7.23 -6.97 10.45
C TYR A 9 -7.98 -8.30 10.25
N ALA A 10 -9.24 -8.39 10.70
CA ALA A 10 -10.08 -9.56 10.46
C ALA A 10 -10.39 -9.78 8.96
N ASP A 11 -10.60 -8.71 8.20
CA ASP A 11 -10.80 -8.74 6.75
C ASP A 11 -9.52 -9.14 6.02
N SER A 12 -8.35 -8.70 6.50
CA SER A 12 -7.06 -9.09 5.95
C SER A 12 -6.82 -10.60 6.12
N ALA A 13 -7.13 -11.14 7.31
CA ALA A 13 -7.06 -12.58 7.57
C ALA A 13 -8.06 -13.36 6.71
N ALA A 14 -9.31 -12.90 6.61
CA ALA A 14 -10.33 -13.52 5.77
C ALA A 14 -9.95 -13.51 4.28
N PHE A 15 -9.32 -12.43 3.81
CA PHE A 15 -8.82 -12.34 2.44
C PHE A 15 -7.66 -13.32 2.20
N ALA A 16 -6.70 -13.40 3.11
CA ALA A 16 -5.59 -14.34 3.02
C ALA A 16 -6.08 -15.80 2.94
N GLN A 17 -7.16 -16.13 3.65
CA GLN A 17 -7.79 -17.45 3.57
C GLN A 17 -8.58 -17.67 2.28
N ALA A 18 -9.37 -16.69 1.84
CA ALA A 18 -10.25 -16.85 0.69
C ALA A 18 -9.51 -16.74 -0.66
N LEU A 19 -8.44 -15.95 -0.71
CA LEU A 19 -7.67 -15.62 -1.91
C LEU A 19 -6.16 -15.77 -1.65
N PRO A 20 -5.69 -16.96 -1.24
CA PRO A 20 -4.31 -17.17 -0.76
C PRO A 20 -3.26 -16.87 -1.82
N ILE A 21 -3.56 -17.16 -3.09
CA ILE A 21 -2.65 -16.86 -4.20
C ILE A 21 -2.41 -15.35 -4.30
N LEU A 22 -3.46 -14.54 -4.24
CA LEU A 22 -3.33 -13.07 -4.32
C LEU A 22 -2.61 -12.49 -3.10
N PHE A 23 -2.90 -13.03 -1.91
CA PHE A 23 -2.18 -12.67 -0.68
C PHE A 23 -0.68 -13.02 -0.76
N SER A 24 -0.34 -14.14 -1.38
CA SER A 24 1.05 -14.62 -1.46
C SER A 24 1.94 -13.76 -2.36
N ILE A 25 1.38 -12.93 -3.26
CA ILE A 25 2.17 -12.14 -4.22
C ILE A 25 3.21 -11.24 -3.52
N PRO A 26 2.83 -10.29 -2.65
CA PRO A 26 3.81 -9.46 -1.93
C PRO A 26 4.75 -10.28 -1.05
N MET A 27 4.26 -11.35 -0.42
CA MET A 27 5.06 -12.22 0.44
C MET A 27 6.19 -12.90 -0.34
N LEU A 28 5.89 -13.49 -1.49
CA LEU A 28 6.89 -14.21 -2.29
C LEU A 28 7.95 -13.26 -2.86
N ILE A 29 7.55 -12.06 -3.27
CA ILE A 29 8.50 -11.08 -3.81
C ILE A 29 9.38 -10.49 -2.71
N GLU A 30 8.84 -10.21 -1.52
CA GLU A 30 9.64 -9.79 -0.37
C GLU A 30 10.62 -10.89 0.06
N PHE A 31 10.16 -12.14 0.14
CA PHE A 31 11.04 -13.25 0.46
C PHE A 31 12.16 -13.42 -0.57
N ALA A 32 11.87 -13.23 -1.87
CA ALA A 32 12.88 -13.24 -2.91
C ALA A 32 13.91 -12.10 -2.74
N GLN A 33 13.47 -10.91 -2.31
CA GLN A 33 14.38 -9.83 -1.94
C GLN A 33 15.31 -10.27 -0.79
N HIS A 34 14.74 -10.87 0.26
CA HIS A 34 15.53 -11.35 1.40
C HIS A 34 16.53 -12.45 1.02
N VAL A 35 16.19 -13.36 0.10
CA VAL A 35 17.13 -14.36 -0.43
C VAL A 35 18.36 -13.66 -1.01
N VAL A 36 18.16 -12.62 -1.82
CA VAL A 36 19.26 -11.83 -2.39
C VAL A 36 20.02 -11.06 -1.31
N GLU A 37 19.34 -10.50 -0.31
CA GLU A 37 19.99 -9.81 0.81
C GLU A 37 20.88 -10.76 1.64
N ILE A 38 20.43 -12.00 1.86
CA ILE A 38 21.22 -13.03 2.53
C ILE A 38 22.43 -13.43 1.67
N ASP A 39 22.22 -13.66 0.36
CA ASP A 39 23.28 -14.01 -0.61
C ASP A 39 24.40 -12.97 -0.66
N ILE A 40 24.06 -11.68 -0.69
CA ILE A 40 25.05 -10.58 -0.70
C ILE A 40 25.66 -10.29 0.67
N GLY A 41 25.32 -11.08 1.70
CA GLY A 41 25.85 -10.93 3.04
C GLY A 41 25.34 -9.69 3.79
N PHE A 42 24.20 -9.13 3.40
CA PHE A 42 23.62 -7.92 4.01
C PHE A 42 23.45 -8.09 5.53
N TYR A 43 22.95 -9.25 5.98
CA TYR A 43 22.75 -9.53 7.40
C TYR A 43 24.03 -9.87 8.16
N ARG A 44 25.13 -10.20 7.46
CA ARG A 44 26.44 -10.48 8.08
C ARG A 44 27.28 -9.22 8.23
N HIS A 45 27.27 -8.34 7.24
CA HIS A 45 28.15 -7.17 7.15
C HIS A 45 27.44 -5.83 7.36
N GLY A 46 26.10 -5.86 7.46
CA GLY A 46 25.27 -4.66 7.54
C GLY A 46 25.15 -3.94 6.18
N LEU A 47 24.51 -2.77 6.22
CA LEU A 47 24.21 -1.96 5.05
C LEU A 47 25.47 -1.21 4.58
N THR A 48 26.38 -1.92 3.92
CA THR A 48 27.55 -1.32 3.28
C THR A 48 27.14 -0.56 2.01
N ALA A 49 27.98 0.35 1.51
CA ALA A 49 27.71 1.06 0.25
C ALA A 49 27.53 0.09 -0.94
N ALA A 50 28.32 -0.99 -1.01
CA ALA A 50 28.14 -2.05 -2.01
C ALA A 50 26.80 -2.78 -1.82
N ALA A 51 26.49 -3.13 -0.56
CA ALA A 51 25.19 -3.52 -0.03
C ALA A 51 24.04 -2.74 -0.68
N ALA A 52 24.15 -1.40 -0.57
CA ALA A 52 23.12 -0.42 -0.86
C ALA A 52 22.84 -0.23 -2.36
N PHE A 53 23.83 -0.45 -3.23
CA PHE A 53 23.71 -0.22 -4.67
C PHE A 53 23.70 -1.51 -5.51
N ASP A 54 23.64 -2.70 -4.87
CA ASP A 54 23.43 -3.96 -5.59
C ASP A 54 22.12 -3.90 -6.42
N GLN A 55 22.26 -4.12 -7.73
CA GLN A 55 21.16 -3.98 -8.70
C GLN A 55 20.08 -5.04 -8.51
N ARG A 56 20.42 -6.25 -8.07
CA ARG A 56 19.44 -7.31 -7.81
C ARG A 56 18.55 -6.92 -6.65
N ARG A 57 19.15 -6.39 -5.57
CA ARG A 57 18.43 -5.90 -4.40
C ARG A 57 17.53 -4.71 -4.76
N LEU A 58 18.01 -3.75 -5.54
CA LEU A 58 17.21 -2.60 -5.98
C LEU A 58 16.05 -3.01 -6.89
N ALA A 59 16.28 -3.91 -7.85
CA ALA A 59 15.24 -4.41 -8.75
C ALA A 59 14.15 -5.17 -7.97
N LEU A 60 14.54 -6.03 -7.03
CA LEU A 60 13.59 -6.74 -6.16
C LEU A 60 12.88 -5.79 -5.19
N GLY A 61 13.57 -4.76 -4.70
CA GLY A 61 12.96 -3.68 -3.91
C GLY A 61 11.87 -2.94 -4.67
N PHE A 62 12.11 -2.60 -5.94
CA PHE A 62 11.08 -2.02 -6.81
C PHE A 62 9.93 -2.99 -7.06
N ALA A 63 10.25 -4.24 -7.42
CA ALA A 63 9.25 -5.28 -7.65
C ALA A 63 8.36 -5.52 -6.42
N LYS A 64 8.93 -5.48 -5.21
CA LYS A 64 8.20 -5.57 -3.95
C LYS A 64 7.21 -4.44 -3.80
N VAL A 65 7.63 -3.20 -4.03
CA VAL A 65 6.74 -2.04 -3.92
C VAL A 65 5.56 -2.20 -4.88
N LEU A 66 5.78 -2.66 -6.10
CA LEU A 66 4.69 -2.98 -7.03
C LEU A 66 3.79 -4.13 -6.51
N ALA A 67 4.39 -5.17 -5.96
CA ALA A 67 3.69 -6.32 -5.40
C ALA A 67 2.83 -5.95 -4.17
N LEU A 68 3.22 -4.92 -3.39
CA LEU A 68 2.42 -4.38 -2.28
C LEU A 68 1.17 -3.64 -2.76
N LEU A 69 1.26 -2.94 -3.90
CA LEU A 69 0.13 -2.18 -4.47
C LEU A 69 -0.91 -3.09 -5.12
N LEU A 70 -0.45 -4.19 -5.72
CA LEU A 70 -1.25 -5.03 -6.60
C LEU A 70 -2.47 -5.66 -5.89
N PRO A 71 -2.36 -6.28 -4.70
CA PRO A 71 -3.50 -6.80 -3.94
C PRO A 71 -4.60 -5.78 -3.64
N GLY A 72 -4.27 -4.48 -3.62
CA GLY A 72 -5.22 -3.40 -3.33
C GLY A 72 -6.46 -3.43 -4.21
N TYR A 73 -6.34 -3.83 -5.48
CA TYR A 73 -7.48 -3.99 -6.39
C TYR A 73 -8.51 -4.98 -5.84
N TRP A 74 -8.09 -6.21 -5.57
CA TRP A 74 -8.98 -7.27 -5.11
C TRP A 74 -9.40 -7.07 -3.67
N PHE A 75 -8.51 -6.56 -2.81
CA PHE A 75 -8.81 -6.36 -1.40
C PHE A 75 -9.89 -5.30 -1.20
N VAL A 76 -9.81 -4.16 -1.90
CA VAL A 76 -10.85 -3.12 -1.88
C VAL A 76 -12.20 -3.69 -2.33
N ARG A 77 -12.21 -4.49 -3.41
CA ARG A 77 -13.44 -5.15 -3.89
C ARG A 77 -13.98 -6.16 -2.87
N PHE A 78 -13.11 -6.92 -2.22
CA PHE A 78 -13.47 -7.91 -1.21
C PHE A 78 -14.14 -7.27 0.01
N ILE A 79 -13.54 -6.23 0.59
CA ILE A 79 -14.12 -5.55 1.75
C ILE A 79 -15.39 -4.76 1.37
N ALA A 80 -15.44 -4.12 0.20
CA ALA A 80 -16.62 -3.39 -0.27
C ALA A 80 -17.82 -4.31 -0.55
N SER A 81 -17.57 -5.56 -0.93
CA SER A 81 -18.59 -6.58 -1.18
C SER A 81 -18.91 -7.44 0.05
N ARG A 82 -18.49 -7.01 1.25
CA ARG A 82 -18.69 -7.76 2.51
C ARG A 82 -18.12 -9.17 2.46
N ARG A 83 -16.88 -9.30 1.97
CA ARG A 83 -16.10 -10.56 1.86
C ARG A 83 -16.57 -11.53 0.78
N ASP A 84 -17.23 -11.05 -0.28
CA ASP A 84 -17.54 -11.88 -1.44
C ASP A 84 -16.29 -12.11 -2.30
N ALA A 85 -15.63 -13.25 -2.08
CA ALA A 85 -14.44 -13.66 -2.84
C ALA A 85 -14.75 -13.87 -4.34
N GLY A 86 -15.97 -14.29 -4.68
CA GLY A 86 -16.42 -14.49 -6.06
C GLY A 86 -16.53 -13.18 -6.82
N PHE A 87 -17.07 -12.14 -6.20
CA PHE A 87 -17.04 -10.78 -6.73
C PHE A 87 -15.63 -10.18 -6.76
N ALA A 88 -14.86 -10.35 -5.68
CA ALA A 88 -13.54 -9.74 -5.57
C ALA A 88 -12.58 -10.21 -6.68
N LYS A 89 -12.54 -11.52 -6.95
CA LYS A 89 -11.60 -12.12 -7.93
C LYS A 89 -11.89 -11.78 -9.40
N ARG A 90 -13.10 -11.29 -9.70
CA ARG A 90 -13.49 -10.95 -11.07
C ARG A 90 -12.76 -9.70 -11.54
N ILE A 91 -12.01 -9.83 -12.63
CA ILE A 91 -11.39 -8.71 -13.33
C ILE A 91 -12.43 -8.14 -14.29
N GLU A 92 -13.08 -7.06 -13.88
CA GLU A 92 -14.17 -6.43 -14.65
C GLU A 92 -13.71 -5.11 -15.26
N ARG A 93 -14.13 -4.85 -16.50
CA ARG A 93 -14.06 -3.51 -17.09
C ARG A 93 -15.30 -2.71 -16.68
N PRO A 94 -15.18 -1.42 -16.29
CA PRO A 94 -13.99 -0.57 -16.41
C PRO A 94 -13.02 -0.64 -15.21
N ALA A 95 -13.37 -1.31 -14.11
CA ALA A 95 -12.59 -1.31 -12.86
C ALA A 95 -11.11 -1.68 -13.05
N ALA A 96 -10.84 -2.75 -13.79
CA ALA A 96 -9.47 -3.21 -14.06
C ALA A 96 -8.66 -2.17 -14.86
N THR A 97 -9.28 -1.50 -15.84
CA THR A 97 -8.62 -0.45 -16.63
C THR A 97 -8.29 0.77 -15.78
N LEU A 98 -9.24 1.22 -14.96
CA LEU A 98 -9.03 2.34 -14.07
C LEU A 98 -7.91 2.03 -13.05
N PHE A 99 -7.97 0.85 -12.43
CA PHE A 99 -6.91 0.41 -11.52
C PHE A 99 -5.56 0.31 -12.23
N ALA A 100 -5.49 -0.21 -13.46
CA ALA A 100 -4.23 -0.28 -14.21
C ALA A 100 -3.60 1.10 -14.44
N VAL A 101 -4.42 2.14 -14.67
CA VAL A 101 -3.94 3.53 -14.74
C VAL A 101 -3.38 3.99 -13.39
N GLN A 102 -4.09 3.77 -12.29
CA GLN A 102 -3.60 4.09 -10.95
C GLN A 102 -2.32 3.36 -10.58
N PHE A 103 -2.27 2.06 -10.88
CA PHE A 103 -1.11 1.21 -10.66
C PHE A 103 0.08 1.72 -11.48
N GLY A 104 -0.12 2.04 -12.76
CA GLY A 104 0.92 2.61 -13.62
C GLY A 104 1.45 3.96 -13.12
N LEU A 105 0.57 4.86 -12.68
CA LEU A 105 0.98 6.15 -12.10
C LEU A 105 1.78 5.97 -10.81
N GLN A 106 1.34 5.08 -9.92
CA GLN A 106 2.08 4.78 -8.69
C GLN A 106 3.40 4.07 -8.98
N ALA A 107 3.42 3.12 -9.91
CA ALA A 107 4.65 2.45 -10.35
C ALA A 107 5.67 3.45 -10.90
N MET A 108 5.24 4.39 -11.74
CA MET A 108 6.08 5.45 -12.27
C MET A 108 6.63 6.35 -11.15
N PHE A 109 5.78 6.75 -10.20
CA PHE A 109 6.21 7.55 -9.05
C PHE A 109 7.25 6.82 -8.19
N GLN A 110 7.03 5.53 -7.92
CA GLN A 110 7.96 4.70 -7.15
C GLN A 110 9.28 4.46 -7.91
N TRP A 111 9.21 4.32 -9.24
CA TRP A 111 10.39 4.22 -10.08
C TRP A 111 11.24 5.50 -10.00
N LEU A 112 10.60 6.67 -10.13
CA LEU A 112 11.27 7.96 -9.99
C LEU A 112 11.83 8.16 -8.58
N ALA A 113 11.13 7.69 -7.54
CA ALA A 113 11.62 7.80 -6.17
C ALA A 113 12.87 6.93 -5.91
N LEU A 114 12.99 5.77 -6.57
CA LEU A 114 14.09 4.84 -6.36
C LEU A 114 15.27 5.06 -7.30
N PHE A 115 15.01 5.38 -8.57
CA PHE A 115 16.02 5.48 -9.63
C PHE A 115 16.18 6.90 -10.18
N GLY A 116 15.27 7.81 -9.84
CA GLY A 116 15.35 9.20 -10.28
C GLY A 116 16.39 10.01 -9.50
N PRO A 117 16.84 11.14 -10.05
CA PRO A 117 17.66 12.09 -9.31
C PRO A 117 16.90 12.60 -8.07
N PRO A 118 17.60 12.86 -6.95
CA PRO A 118 16.99 13.49 -5.77
C PRO A 118 16.23 14.76 -6.16
N PHE A 119 15.02 14.93 -5.63
CA PHE A 119 14.13 16.02 -6.04
C PHE A 119 14.80 17.40 -5.93
N GLY A 120 15.57 17.64 -4.87
CA GLY A 120 16.30 18.90 -4.71
C GLY A 120 17.39 19.15 -5.77
N ILE A 121 18.04 18.09 -6.26
CA ILE A 121 19.04 18.22 -7.33
C ILE A 121 18.35 18.59 -8.65
N THR A 122 17.16 18.06 -8.93
CA THR A 122 16.38 18.45 -10.13
C THR A 122 15.99 19.92 -10.13
N LEU A 123 15.92 20.54 -8.94
CA LEU A 123 15.63 21.96 -8.75
C LEU A 123 16.91 22.82 -8.65
N GLY A 124 18.10 22.23 -8.83
CA GLY A 124 19.37 22.95 -8.73
C GLY A 124 19.74 23.39 -7.30
N LEU A 125 19.18 22.75 -6.27
CA LEU A 125 19.38 23.14 -4.87
C LEU A 125 20.67 22.54 -4.31
N GLY A 126 21.34 23.29 -3.43
CA GLY A 126 22.48 22.75 -2.67
C GLY A 126 22.10 21.58 -1.75
N PRO A 127 23.06 20.80 -1.20
CA PRO A 127 22.79 19.54 -0.51
C PRO A 127 21.83 19.63 0.69
N ARG A 128 21.98 20.64 1.56
CA ARG A 128 21.09 20.83 2.73
C ARG A 128 19.66 21.16 2.30
N LEU A 129 19.51 22.07 1.34
CA LEU A 129 18.21 22.50 0.86
C LEU A 129 17.52 21.38 0.07
N SER A 130 18.28 20.52 -0.59
CA SER A 130 17.77 19.30 -1.23
C SER A 130 17.12 18.34 -0.24
N ASN A 131 17.73 18.13 0.94
CA ASN A 131 17.14 17.28 1.99
C ASN A 131 15.81 17.85 2.51
N TYR A 132 15.74 19.16 2.74
CA TYR A 132 14.49 19.82 3.16
C TYR A 132 13.42 19.77 2.07
N ALA A 133 13.79 19.98 0.80
CA ALA A 133 12.88 19.86 -0.32
C ALA A 133 12.31 18.44 -0.45
N GLN A 134 13.15 17.40 -0.26
CA GLN A 134 12.72 16.00 -0.27
C GLN A 134 11.76 15.69 0.89
N LEU A 135 12.06 16.17 2.10
CA LEU A 135 11.18 16.02 3.25
C LEU A 135 9.83 16.69 3.02
N ALA A 136 9.84 17.95 2.54
CA ALA A 136 8.63 18.70 2.22
C ALA A 136 7.80 18.00 1.13
N ALA A 137 8.44 17.49 0.07
CA ALA A 137 7.79 16.72 -0.97
C ALA A 137 7.14 15.44 -0.42
N THR A 138 7.83 14.71 0.47
CA THR A 138 7.32 13.49 1.11
C THR A 138 6.09 13.78 1.97
N ILE A 139 6.14 14.85 2.78
CA ILE A 139 5.00 15.32 3.58
C ILE A 139 3.85 15.73 2.66
N GLY A 140 4.13 16.52 1.62
CA GLY A 140 3.14 16.99 0.66
C GLY A 140 2.42 15.84 -0.06
N VAL A 141 3.18 14.86 -0.57
CA VAL A 141 2.63 13.65 -1.19
C VAL A 141 1.79 12.84 -0.21
N SER A 142 2.22 12.72 1.06
CA SER A 142 1.45 12.01 2.09
C SER A 142 0.11 12.71 2.38
N VAL A 143 0.12 14.04 2.48
CA VAL A 143 -1.10 14.84 2.66
C VAL A 143 -2.02 14.72 1.45
N ILE A 144 -1.49 14.83 0.23
CA ILE A 144 -2.25 14.64 -1.01
C ILE A 144 -2.84 13.23 -1.06
N GLY A 145 -2.07 12.21 -0.70
CA GLY A 145 -2.51 10.81 -0.64
C GLY A 145 -3.75 10.61 0.23
N VAL A 146 -3.82 11.29 1.39
CA VAL A 146 -5.03 11.29 2.23
C VAL A 146 -6.24 11.80 1.44
N TYR A 147 -6.13 12.94 0.76
CA TYR A 147 -7.23 13.51 -0.01
C TYR A 147 -7.57 12.73 -1.29
N LEU A 148 -6.65 11.91 -1.78
CA LEU A 148 -6.85 11.03 -2.93
C LEU A 148 -7.43 9.64 -2.57
N SER A 149 -7.68 9.37 -1.28
CA SER A 149 -8.17 8.07 -0.81
C SER A 149 -9.46 7.61 -1.50
N ALA A 150 -10.43 8.51 -1.71
CA ALA A 150 -11.69 8.14 -2.35
C ALA A 150 -11.51 7.80 -3.84
N TRP A 151 -10.60 8.48 -4.55
CA TRP A 151 -10.22 8.13 -5.92
C TRP A 151 -9.53 6.75 -5.98
N LEU A 152 -8.56 6.52 -5.09
CA LEU A 152 -7.83 5.24 -4.99
C LEU A 152 -8.75 4.05 -4.69
N VAL A 153 -9.91 4.29 -4.08
CA VAL A 153 -10.90 3.25 -3.74
C VAL A 153 -11.97 3.10 -4.82
N ALA A 154 -12.46 4.21 -5.37
CA ALA A 154 -13.56 4.21 -6.33
C ALA A 154 -13.20 3.52 -7.66
N TRP A 155 -11.96 3.68 -8.12
CA TRP A 155 -11.52 3.12 -9.39
C TRP A 155 -11.38 1.59 -9.39
N PRO A 156 -10.80 0.94 -8.37
CA PRO A 156 -10.88 -0.52 -8.19
C PRO A 156 -12.32 -1.06 -8.12
N LEU A 157 -13.27 -0.23 -7.68
CA LEU A 157 -14.70 -0.55 -7.65
C LEU A 157 -15.43 -0.26 -8.97
N GLY A 158 -14.73 0.30 -9.97
CA GLY A 158 -15.30 0.58 -11.30
C GLY A 158 -16.07 1.88 -11.41
N ASN A 159 -15.89 2.82 -10.48
CA ASN A 159 -16.58 4.11 -10.48
C ASN A 159 -15.70 5.23 -11.07
N PRO A 160 -15.81 5.55 -12.36
CA PRO A 160 -15.03 6.62 -13.00
C PRO A 160 -15.49 8.02 -12.56
N ARG A 161 -16.67 8.15 -11.93
CA ARG A 161 -17.23 9.46 -11.56
C ARG A 161 -16.47 10.13 -10.41
N ILE A 162 -15.61 9.39 -9.69
CA ILE A 162 -14.76 9.90 -8.62
C ILE A 162 -13.32 9.92 -9.13
N GLY A 163 -12.95 11.02 -9.79
CA GLY A 163 -11.55 11.34 -10.12
C GLY A 163 -10.84 12.08 -8.98
N PRO A 164 -9.57 12.49 -9.19
CA PRO A 164 -8.74 13.14 -8.15
C PRO A 164 -9.38 14.37 -7.50
N LEU A 165 -9.92 15.30 -8.30
CA LEU A 165 -10.54 16.52 -7.80
C LEU A 165 -11.80 16.24 -6.96
N ARG A 166 -12.63 15.30 -7.42
CA ARG A 166 -13.83 14.89 -6.67
C ARG A 166 -13.45 14.16 -5.38
N SER A 167 -12.37 13.39 -5.39
CA SER A 167 -11.84 12.76 -4.17
C SER A 167 -11.48 13.81 -3.12
N ILE A 168 -10.76 14.88 -3.50
CA ILE A 168 -10.43 15.97 -2.58
C ILE A 168 -11.70 16.56 -1.94
N ALA A 169 -12.73 16.83 -2.75
CA ALA A 169 -14.00 17.36 -2.26
C ALA A 169 -14.72 16.39 -1.30
N ILE A 170 -14.72 15.08 -1.59
CA ILE A 170 -15.30 14.04 -0.71
C ILE A 170 -14.52 13.95 0.61
N MET A 171 -13.19 13.92 0.52
CA MET A 171 -12.28 13.75 1.66
C MET A 171 -12.17 15.01 2.54
N ALA A 172 -12.68 16.15 2.10
CA ALA A 172 -12.67 17.41 2.86
C ALA A 172 -13.32 17.25 4.25
N GLY A 173 -12.51 17.50 5.30
CA GLY A 173 -12.90 17.35 6.70
C GLY A 173 -12.76 15.93 7.28
N SER A 174 -12.17 14.99 6.54
CA SER A 174 -11.88 13.61 7.00
C SER A 174 -10.38 13.35 7.23
N PHE A 175 -9.54 14.39 7.19
CA PHE A 175 -8.09 14.27 7.25
C PHE A 175 -7.61 13.45 8.46
N TRP A 176 -7.85 13.93 9.67
CA TRP A 176 -7.34 13.30 10.90
C TRP A 176 -7.85 11.87 11.10
N ARG A 177 -9.10 11.60 10.71
CA ARG A 177 -9.66 10.26 10.81
C ARG A 177 -9.01 9.30 9.82
N THR A 178 -8.73 9.76 8.61
CA THR A 178 -8.02 8.97 7.59
C THR A 178 -6.58 8.71 8.01
N VAL A 179 -5.88 9.74 8.53
CA VAL A 179 -4.55 9.58 9.13
C VAL A 179 -4.58 8.55 10.26
N GLY A 180 -5.58 8.59 11.15
CA GLY A 180 -5.74 7.60 12.21
C GLY A 180 -5.89 6.16 11.68
N TYR A 181 -6.66 5.95 10.61
CA TYR A 181 -6.75 4.65 9.96
C TYR A 181 -5.43 4.22 9.30
N MET A 182 -4.76 5.12 8.58
CA MET A 182 -3.47 4.84 7.93
C MET A 182 -2.40 4.48 8.97
N VAL A 183 -2.30 5.25 10.06
CA VAL A 183 -1.38 4.95 11.16
C VAL A 183 -1.69 3.57 11.76
N ALA A 184 -2.95 3.28 12.08
CA ALA A 184 -3.33 2.00 12.68
C ALA A 184 -3.18 0.80 11.74
N GLY A 185 -3.33 1.00 10.43
CA GLY A 185 -3.16 -0.04 9.42
C GLY A 185 -1.70 -0.29 9.03
N THR A 186 -0.87 0.74 9.01
CA THR A 186 0.49 0.67 8.47
C THR A 186 1.56 0.61 9.57
N VAL A 187 1.51 1.49 10.57
CA VAL A 187 2.63 1.65 11.53
C VAL A 187 2.92 0.37 12.32
N PRO A 188 1.94 -0.35 12.90
CA PRO A 188 2.26 -1.55 13.68
C PRO A 188 3.02 -2.62 12.88
N LEU A 189 2.58 -2.89 11.65
CA LEU A 189 3.20 -3.90 10.80
C LEU A 189 4.50 -3.41 10.18
N MET A 190 4.60 -2.12 9.85
CA MET A 190 5.87 -1.52 9.41
C MET A 190 6.92 -1.54 10.52
N SER A 191 6.53 -1.27 11.77
CA SER A 191 7.42 -1.39 12.92
C SER A 191 7.88 -2.83 13.11
N LEU A 192 6.97 -3.82 13.01
CA LEU A 192 7.33 -5.23 13.08
C LEU A 192 8.28 -5.63 11.95
N HIS A 193 8.02 -5.17 10.73
CA HIS A 193 8.88 -5.39 9.58
C HIS A 193 10.31 -4.90 9.83
N TYR A 194 10.47 -3.65 10.28
CA TYR A 194 11.78 -3.11 10.63
C TYR A 194 12.43 -3.83 11.81
N LEU A 195 11.67 -4.23 12.83
CA LEU A 195 12.21 -4.99 13.96
C LEU A 195 12.76 -6.35 13.53
N LEU A 196 12.11 -7.04 12.59
CA LEU A 196 12.61 -8.29 12.03
C LEU A 196 13.86 -8.04 11.18
N GLY A 197 13.83 -7.07 10.28
CA GLY A 197 14.97 -6.70 9.42
C GLY A 197 16.21 -6.32 10.23
N TYR A 198 16.09 -5.35 11.13
CA TYR A 198 17.20 -4.92 11.99
C TYR A 198 17.60 -6.00 13.01
N GLY A 199 16.64 -6.74 13.55
CA GLY A 199 16.89 -7.80 14.52
C GLY A 199 17.67 -8.99 13.97
N ALA A 200 17.61 -9.21 12.65
CA ALA A 200 18.34 -10.26 11.95
C ALA A 200 19.82 -9.95 11.71
N LEU A 201 20.24 -8.68 11.85
CA LEU A 201 21.64 -8.29 11.69
C LEU A 201 22.54 -9.00 12.71
N GLY A 202 23.61 -9.63 12.22
CA GLY A 202 24.58 -10.36 13.04
C GLY A 202 24.07 -11.66 13.67
N ARG A 203 22.87 -12.13 13.29
CA ARG A 203 22.30 -13.39 13.80
C ARG A 203 22.85 -14.62 13.07
N PRO A 204 22.81 -15.81 13.68
CA PRO A 204 23.10 -17.07 13.00
C PRO A 204 22.16 -17.28 11.80
N GLU A 205 22.69 -17.82 10.71
CA GLU A 205 21.98 -17.94 9.43
C GLU A 205 20.60 -18.64 9.51
N PRO A 206 20.42 -19.76 10.24
CA PRO A 206 19.08 -20.37 10.36
C PRO A 206 18.04 -19.43 10.98
N LEU A 207 18.47 -18.58 11.93
CA LEU A 207 17.58 -17.59 12.55
C LEU A 207 17.26 -16.45 11.58
N VAL A 208 18.22 -16.01 10.77
CA VAL A 208 17.98 -15.01 9.71
C VAL A 208 16.89 -15.51 8.75
N TRP A 209 17.04 -16.72 8.23
CA TRP A 209 16.03 -17.32 7.34
C TRP A 209 14.64 -17.38 7.97
N ALA A 210 14.54 -17.83 9.22
CA ALA A 210 13.27 -17.87 9.94
C ALA A 210 12.66 -16.47 10.11
N MET A 211 13.46 -15.48 10.49
CA MET A 211 13.01 -14.09 10.66
C MET A 211 12.53 -13.50 9.32
N MET A 212 13.23 -13.75 8.22
CA MET A 212 12.89 -13.24 6.89
C MET A 212 11.65 -13.92 6.30
N ALA A 213 11.42 -15.19 6.62
CA ALA A 213 10.17 -15.87 6.27
C ALA A 213 8.97 -15.24 7.02
N VAL A 214 9.13 -14.92 8.31
CA VAL A 214 8.11 -14.21 9.09
C VAL A 214 7.92 -12.79 8.58
N ASP A 215 9.00 -12.10 8.21
CA ASP A 215 8.94 -10.73 7.69
C ASP A 215 8.13 -10.66 6.37
N ALA A 216 8.40 -11.57 5.45
CA ALA A 216 7.63 -11.69 4.21
C ALA A 216 6.12 -11.88 4.47
N LEU A 217 5.73 -12.65 5.49
CA LEU A 217 4.33 -12.81 5.90
C LEU A 217 3.75 -11.49 6.44
N VAL A 218 4.51 -10.78 7.29
CA VAL A 218 4.13 -9.46 7.81
C VAL A 218 3.88 -8.48 6.68
N VAL A 219 4.74 -8.48 5.66
CA VAL A 219 4.63 -7.62 4.47
C VAL A 219 3.38 -7.97 3.64
N GLY A 220 3.02 -9.26 3.54
CA GLY A 220 1.75 -9.67 2.94
C GLY A 220 0.53 -9.07 3.66
N VAL A 221 0.52 -9.09 4.99
CA VAL A 221 -0.57 -8.49 5.79
C VAL A 221 -0.55 -6.96 5.68
N LEU A 222 0.64 -6.35 5.67
CA LEU A 222 0.85 -4.91 5.55
C LEU A 222 0.27 -4.35 4.24
N ALA A 223 0.39 -5.10 3.13
CA ALA A 223 -0.20 -4.73 1.83
C ALA A 223 -1.73 -4.55 1.95
N LEU A 224 -2.39 -5.49 2.63
CA LEU A 224 -3.83 -5.49 2.81
C LEU A 224 -4.25 -4.38 3.78
N THR A 225 -3.62 -4.27 4.95
CA THR A 225 -4.01 -3.28 5.95
C THR A 225 -3.78 -1.85 5.48
N THR A 226 -2.73 -1.59 4.69
CA THR A 226 -2.49 -0.27 4.09
C THR A 226 -3.59 0.07 3.10
N SER A 227 -3.95 -0.84 2.20
CA SER A 227 -5.05 -0.64 1.24
C SER A 227 -6.41 -0.49 1.93
N GLY A 228 -6.68 -1.31 2.95
CA GLY A 228 -7.93 -1.25 3.70
C GLY A 228 -8.04 -0.02 4.60
N ALA A 229 -6.94 0.53 5.11
CA ALA A 229 -6.94 1.80 5.81
C ALA A 229 -7.37 2.96 4.90
N VAL A 230 -6.89 2.98 3.66
CA VAL A 230 -7.35 3.93 2.62
C VAL A 230 -8.84 3.76 2.37
N TYR A 231 -9.31 2.51 2.25
CA TYR A 231 -10.75 2.21 2.13
C TYR A 231 -11.57 2.72 3.31
N LEU A 232 -11.15 2.50 4.56
CA LEU A 232 -11.86 2.98 5.74
C LEU A 232 -11.95 4.50 5.79
N GLY A 233 -10.87 5.20 5.41
CA GLY A 233 -10.87 6.66 5.26
C GLY A 233 -11.87 7.14 4.22
N ALA A 234 -11.82 6.55 3.02
CA ALA A 234 -12.72 6.85 1.92
C ALA A 234 -14.18 6.57 2.26
N ARG A 235 -14.48 5.40 2.84
CA ARG A 235 -15.82 5.00 3.28
C ARG A 235 -16.38 5.96 4.31
N HIS A 236 -15.58 6.31 5.32
CA HIS A 236 -16.01 7.28 6.33
C HIS A 236 -16.33 8.65 5.70
N ALA A 237 -15.48 9.15 4.80
CA ALA A 237 -15.70 10.42 4.12
C ALA A 237 -16.95 10.39 3.22
N SER A 238 -17.15 9.29 2.48
CA SER A 238 -18.26 9.12 1.55
C SER A 238 -19.59 8.97 2.29
N GLU A 239 -19.64 8.24 3.41
CA GLU A 239 -20.81 8.12 4.29
C GLU A 239 -21.24 9.50 4.82
N ARG A 240 -20.30 10.32 5.32
CA ARG A 240 -20.61 11.69 5.79
C ARG A 240 -21.19 12.60 4.71
N ARG A 241 -20.81 12.38 3.44
CA ARG A 241 -21.22 13.20 2.29
C ARG A 241 -22.34 12.55 1.47
N ASN A 242 -22.85 11.39 1.89
CA ASN A 242 -23.85 10.59 1.18
C ASN A 242 -23.46 10.28 -0.28
N VAL A 243 -22.18 9.97 -0.51
CA VAL A 243 -21.64 9.61 -1.84
C VAL A 243 -21.41 8.10 -1.89
N ASP A 244 -21.87 7.45 -2.97
CA ASP A 244 -21.53 6.05 -3.24
C ASP A 244 -20.16 5.93 -3.92
N LEU A 245 -19.31 5.06 -3.36
CA LEU A 245 -17.99 4.74 -3.90
C LEU A 245 -18.07 3.70 -5.03
N THR A 246 -19.10 2.87 -5.07
CA THR A 246 -19.21 1.74 -6.02
C THR A 246 -19.67 2.15 -7.41
N GLY A 247 -20.23 3.35 -7.56
CA GLY A 247 -20.75 3.84 -8.85
C GLY A 247 -22.10 3.23 -9.23
N ARG A 248 -22.64 2.33 -8.40
CA ARG A 248 -24.02 1.85 -8.50
C ARG A 248 -24.91 3.03 -8.10
N ALA A 249 -25.86 3.41 -8.94
CA ALA A 249 -26.91 4.30 -8.46
C ALA A 249 -27.47 3.66 -7.18
N LYS A 250 -27.66 4.43 -6.10
CA LYS A 250 -28.48 3.97 -4.98
C LYS A 250 -29.78 3.52 -5.63
N ALA A 251 -29.99 2.21 -5.74
CA ALA A 251 -31.30 1.68 -6.09
C ALA A 251 -32.22 2.31 -5.04
N ALA A 252 -33.18 3.08 -5.52
CA ALA A 252 -34.07 3.85 -4.68
C ALA A 252 -34.59 2.93 -3.57
N GLU A 253 -34.29 3.27 -2.31
CA GLU A 253 -34.96 2.72 -1.12
C GLU A 253 -36.40 3.27 -1.02
N PHE A 254 -37.12 3.23 -2.14
CA PHE A 254 -38.55 3.46 -2.24
C PHE A 254 -39.12 2.47 -3.25
N GLY A 255 -39.66 1.36 -2.73
CA GLY A 255 -40.59 0.50 -3.46
C GLY A 255 -40.17 -0.96 -3.58
N ARG A 256 -40.37 -1.75 -2.52
CA ARG A 256 -41.38 -2.82 -2.42
C ARG A 256 -41.25 -3.54 -1.08
#